data_AF-A0A5J2LQ38-F1
#
_entry.id   AF-A0A5J2LQ38-F1
#
_cell.length_a   1.000
_cell.length_b   1.000
_cell.length_c   1.000
_cell.angle_alpha   90.00
_cell.angle_beta   90.00
_cell.angle_gamma   90.00
#
_symmetry.space_group_name_H-M   'P 1'
#
loop_
_entity.id
_entity.type
_entity.pdbx_description
1 polymer ?
#
loop_
_entity_poly.entity_id
_entity_poly.type
_entity_poly.pdbx_seq_one_letter_code
_entity_poly.pdbx_strand_id
1 'polypeptide(L)'
;MKKLPGSLEIKLHEKLSKSDILNILAEQMTMLEETFGIQEFKIFSYLECYIGDKKQALYYRSRNSAVATFKLKGLESPVNTAKLISKENGQRIVSFDKELDINRISATVRNIQNNNPYRGWSEGISVVPATIISKIIQEDIIRAQEEQGRLNRIEEQRKKEEQIRKAKEREEYERPLKAFISSKIKESGLSEKDFKKQVCSSCDYLKDRATKSRYFTERPDLLEKYYNERLIRFSIKGTDGKVFKIEIYTDTGELIFERYKILHII
;
A
#
# COMPACT_ATOMS: atom_id res chain seq x y z
N MET A 1 12.75 28.50 -17.52
CA MET A 1 11.54 28.94 -18.25
C MET A 1 11.98 29.79 -19.44
N LYS A 2 11.38 29.59 -20.63
CA LYS A 2 11.56 30.55 -21.75
C LYS A 2 10.97 31.90 -21.31
N LYS A 3 11.69 33.00 -21.53
CA LYS A 3 11.26 34.35 -21.12
C LYS A 3 9.98 34.72 -21.87
N LEU A 4 9.03 35.35 -21.18
CA LEU A 4 7.92 36.01 -21.84
C LEU A 4 8.47 37.26 -22.56
N PRO A 5 8.07 37.54 -23.80
CA PRO A 5 8.40 38.80 -24.47
C PRO A 5 8.05 40.00 -23.57
N GLY A 6 8.97 40.97 -23.43
CA GLY A 6 8.74 42.18 -22.63
C GLY A 6 9.10 42.12 -21.14
N SER A 7 9.69 41.02 -20.64
CA SER A 7 10.14 40.94 -19.24
C SER A 7 11.55 41.54 -19.06
N LEU A 8 11.72 42.43 -18.08
CA LEU A 8 13.05 42.89 -17.62
C LEU A 8 13.70 41.83 -16.72
N GLU A 9 14.97 41.51 -16.97
CA GLU A 9 15.74 40.58 -16.14
C GLU A 9 16.75 41.37 -15.30
N ILE A 10 16.58 41.34 -13.97
CA ILE A 10 17.56 41.88 -13.01
C ILE A 10 18.38 40.70 -12.49
N LYS A 11 19.66 40.63 -12.87
CA LYS A 11 20.60 39.60 -12.39
C LYS A 11 21.42 40.13 -11.24
N LEU A 12 21.28 39.49 -10.07
CA LEU A 12 22.12 39.75 -8.91
C LEU A 12 23.21 38.67 -8.88
N HIS A 13 24.46 39.07 -9.14
CA HIS A 13 25.60 38.15 -9.23
C HIS A 13 26.30 37.92 -7.90
N GLU A 14 26.12 38.83 -6.95
CA GLU A 14 26.71 38.77 -5.62
C GLU A 14 25.69 38.31 -4.57
N LYS A 15 26.22 37.74 -3.47
CA LYS A 15 25.42 37.38 -2.30
C LYS A 15 25.08 38.65 -1.54
N LEU A 16 23.83 39.08 -1.65
CA LEU A 16 23.37 40.35 -1.09
C LEU A 16 22.51 40.13 0.15
N SER A 17 22.54 41.10 1.08
CA SER A 17 21.61 41.07 2.20
C SER A 17 20.18 41.34 1.72
N LYS A 18 19.18 41.04 2.57
CA LYS A 18 17.79 41.42 2.31
C LYS A 18 17.65 42.92 2.00
N SER A 19 18.43 43.77 2.68
CA SER A 19 18.35 45.22 2.51
C SER A 19 18.88 45.65 1.15
N ASP A 20 20.03 45.12 0.74
CA ASP A 20 20.66 45.48 -0.53
C ASP A 20 19.79 45.06 -1.72
N ILE A 21 19.18 43.88 -1.64
CA ILE A 21 18.23 43.41 -2.66
C ILE A 21 17.04 44.36 -2.78
N LEU A 22 16.46 44.79 -1.65
CA LEU A 22 15.33 45.72 -1.66
C LEU A 22 15.73 47.09 -2.22
N ASN A 23 16.93 47.58 -1.90
CA ASN A 23 17.43 48.86 -2.41
C ASN A 23 17.62 48.82 -3.94
N ILE A 24 18.23 47.75 -4.47
CA ILE A 24 18.42 47.60 -5.93
C ILE A 24 17.05 47.52 -6.63
N LEU A 25 16.10 46.76 -6.08
CA LEU A 25 14.76 46.68 -6.66
C LEU A 25 14.05 48.03 -6.63
N ALA A 26 14.15 48.78 -5.53
CA ALA A 26 13.58 50.11 -5.40
C ALA A 26 14.17 51.07 -6.45
N GLU A 27 15.49 51.13 -6.56
CA GLU A 27 16.19 51.99 -7.55
C GLU A 27 15.75 51.68 -8.99
N GLN A 28 15.75 50.40 -9.38
CA GLN A 28 15.37 49.99 -10.73
C GLN A 28 13.89 50.28 -11.02
N MET A 29 13.00 50.05 -10.06
CA MET A 29 11.57 50.34 -10.21
C MET A 29 11.30 51.84 -10.30
N THR A 30 11.96 52.66 -9.48
CA THR A 30 11.85 54.13 -9.53
C THR A 30 12.32 54.68 -10.87
N MET A 31 13.44 54.17 -11.40
CA MET A 31 13.92 54.58 -12.72
C MET A 31 12.88 54.27 -13.82
N LEU A 32 12.27 53.08 -13.79
CA LEU A 32 11.25 52.68 -14.77
C LEU A 32 9.96 53.51 -14.66
N GLU A 33 9.59 53.87 -13.43
CA GLU A 33 8.45 54.75 -13.18
C GLU A 33 8.71 56.16 -13.73
N GLU A 34 9.81 56.80 -13.34
CA GLU A 34 10.07 58.20 -13.70
C GLU A 34 10.41 58.37 -15.19
N THR A 35 11.01 57.36 -15.81
CA THR A 35 11.40 57.42 -17.24
C THR A 35 10.27 57.01 -18.17
N PHE A 36 9.50 55.97 -17.82
CA PHE A 36 8.54 55.32 -18.72
C PHE A 36 7.09 55.31 -18.21
N GLY A 37 6.84 55.82 -17.00
CA GLY A 37 5.51 55.82 -16.38
C GLY A 37 5.02 54.42 -15.96
N ILE A 38 5.92 53.44 -15.82
CA ILE A 38 5.56 52.06 -15.46
C ILE A 38 5.40 51.95 -13.94
N GLN A 39 4.20 51.61 -13.47
CA GLN A 39 3.88 51.55 -12.04
C GLN A 39 3.46 50.14 -11.55
N GLU A 40 3.25 49.17 -12.45
CA GLU A 40 2.89 47.79 -12.08
C GLU A 40 4.03 46.81 -12.36
N PHE A 41 4.43 46.06 -11.34
CA PHE A 41 5.53 45.10 -11.42
C PHE A 41 5.12 43.73 -10.86
N LYS A 42 5.67 42.67 -11.45
CA LYS A 42 5.52 41.29 -10.95
C LYS A 42 6.87 40.61 -10.89
N ILE A 43 7.25 40.15 -9.69
CA ILE A 43 8.50 39.44 -9.48
C ILE A 43 8.29 37.93 -9.64
N PHE A 44 9.04 37.32 -10.54
CA PHE A 44 9.19 35.87 -10.64
C PHE A 44 10.62 35.51 -10.23
N SER A 45 10.82 35.16 -8.98
CA SER A 45 12.15 34.87 -8.44
C SER A 45 12.22 33.49 -7.78
N TYR A 46 13.43 32.94 -7.77
CA TYR A 46 13.83 31.81 -6.95
C TYR A 46 14.81 32.35 -5.91
N LEU A 47 14.66 31.93 -4.65
CA LEU A 47 15.56 32.37 -3.58
C LEU A 47 16.60 31.27 -3.33
N GLU A 48 17.87 31.63 -3.46
CA GLU A 48 18.98 30.77 -3.04
C GLU A 48 19.41 31.14 -1.63
N CYS A 49 19.42 30.16 -0.72
CA CYS A 49 19.78 30.37 0.67
C CYS A 49 21.23 29.98 0.92
N TYR A 50 21.95 30.80 1.69
CA TYR A 50 23.35 30.56 2.04
C TYR A 50 23.55 30.67 3.56
N ILE A 51 24.41 29.81 4.11
CA ILE A 51 24.98 29.95 5.45
C ILE A 51 26.49 29.90 5.28
N GLY A 52 27.18 30.99 5.61
CA GLY A 52 28.55 31.24 5.16
C GLY A 52 28.65 31.14 3.64
N ASP A 53 29.62 30.38 3.13
CA ASP A 53 29.81 30.20 1.69
C ASP A 53 29.08 29.00 1.09
N LYS A 54 28.30 28.27 1.88
CA LYS A 54 27.64 27.05 1.43
C LYS A 54 26.18 27.32 1.09
N LYS A 55 25.79 26.94 -0.14
CA LYS A 55 24.39 26.90 -0.56
C LYS A 55 23.63 25.87 0.27
N GLN A 56 22.49 26.27 0.81
CA GLN A 56 21.65 25.46 1.67
C GLN A 56 20.38 25.04 0.94
N ALA A 57 19.84 23.91 1.37
CA ALA A 57 18.51 23.44 1.04
C ALA A 57 17.75 23.17 2.34
N LEU A 58 16.42 23.24 2.24
CA LEU A 58 15.53 22.90 3.34
C LEU A 58 15.02 21.49 3.09
N TYR A 59 15.43 20.54 3.92
CA TYR A 59 15.09 19.13 3.80
C TYR A 59 13.94 18.78 4.73
N TYR A 60 12.85 18.26 4.17
CA TYR A 60 11.68 17.81 4.91
C TYR A 60 11.76 16.30 5.17
N ARG A 61 12.12 15.92 6.40
CA ARG A 61 12.44 14.54 6.78
C ARG A 61 11.27 13.59 6.56
N SER A 62 10.06 13.98 6.97
CA SER A 62 8.88 13.09 6.90
C SER A 62 8.45 12.74 5.48
N ARG A 63 8.79 13.59 4.49
CA ARG A 63 8.50 13.36 3.07
C ARG A 63 9.71 12.94 2.27
N ASN A 64 10.88 12.84 2.90
CA ASN A 64 12.14 12.60 2.24
C ASN A 64 12.33 13.50 0.99
N SER A 65 12.17 14.82 1.17
CA SER A 65 12.11 15.76 0.03
C SER A 65 12.68 17.14 0.37
N ALA A 66 13.19 17.84 -0.65
CA ALA A 66 13.49 19.27 -0.53
C ALA A 66 12.21 20.11 -0.49
N VAL A 67 12.20 21.17 0.33
CA VAL A 67 11.11 22.14 0.35
C VAL A 67 11.29 23.10 -0.83
N ALA A 68 10.34 23.04 -1.78
CA ALA A 68 10.36 23.87 -2.98
C ALA A 68 9.61 25.19 -2.82
N THR A 69 8.65 25.28 -1.88
CA THR A 69 7.80 26.48 -1.69
C THR A 69 7.36 26.65 -0.24
N PHE A 70 7.17 27.89 0.19
CA PHE A 70 6.50 28.25 1.44
C PHE A 70 5.31 29.16 1.15
N LYS A 71 4.24 29.02 1.92
CA LYS A 71 3.08 29.91 1.93
C LYS A 71 2.81 30.31 3.37
N LEU A 72 3.26 31.51 3.77
CA LEU A 72 2.94 32.04 5.10
C LEU A 72 1.41 32.15 5.22
N LYS A 73 0.82 31.31 6.08
CA LYS A 73 -0.62 31.29 6.40
C LYS A 73 -0.96 32.64 7.04
N GLY A 74 -1.57 33.53 6.26
CA GLY A 74 -1.79 34.94 6.60
C GLY A 74 -1.71 35.87 5.38
N LEU A 75 -1.05 35.43 4.30
CA LEU A 75 -1.18 36.04 2.98
C LEU A 75 -2.37 35.41 2.24
N GLU A 76 -3.59 35.72 2.66
CA GLU A 76 -4.67 35.84 1.66
C GLU A 76 -4.17 36.79 0.56
N SER A 77 -4.51 36.52 -0.70
CA SER A 77 -4.03 37.28 -1.88
C SER A 77 -3.85 38.76 -1.52
N PRO A 78 -2.60 39.26 -1.37
CA PRO A 78 -2.37 40.55 -0.75
C PRO A 78 -3.19 41.59 -1.50
N VAL A 79 -4.14 42.22 -0.80
CA VAL A 79 -4.95 43.28 -1.40
C VAL A 79 -3.99 44.43 -1.70
N ASN A 80 -3.94 44.83 -2.97
CA ASN A 80 -3.11 45.94 -3.39
C ASN A 80 -3.78 47.25 -2.94
N THR A 81 -3.55 47.63 -1.69
CA THR A 81 -4.14 48.81 -1.06
C THR A 81 -3.51 50.13 -1.53
N ALA A 82 -2.38 50.07 -2.24
CA ALA A 82 -1.73 51.25 -2.82
C ALA A 82 -2.31 51.61 -4.21
N LYS A 83 -3.13 50.73 -4.80
CA LYS A 83 -3.75 50.93 -6.10
C LYS A 83 -4.97 51.85 -5.98
N LEU A 84 -4.86 53.04 -6.54
CA LEU A 84 -5.95 53.99 -6.71
C LEU A 84 -6.54 53.80 -8.11
N ILE A 85 -7.87 53.74 -8.19
CA ILE A 85 -8.58 53.62 -9.47
C ILE A 85 -9.54 54.79 -9.58
N SER A 86 -9.28 55.70 -10.52
CA SER A 86 -10.20 56.78 -10.87
C SER A 86 -10.74 56.58 -12.29
N LYS A 87 -11.80 57.32 -12.62
CA LYS A 87 -12.35 57.38 -13.98
C LYS A 87 -12.41 58.84 -14.41
N GLU A 88 -11.72 59.15 -15.49
CA GLU A 88 -11.75 60.48 -16.11
C GLU A 88 -12.13 60.30 -17.58
N ASN A 89 -13.17 61.00 -18.04
CA ASN A 89 -13.71 60.89 -19.41
C ASN A 89 -14.01 59.46 -19.89
N GLY A 90 -14.48 58.60 -18.98
CA GLY A 90 -14.79 57.19 -19.28
C GLY A 90 -13.56 56.27 -19.38
N GLN A 91 -12.35 56.82 -19.29
CA GLN A 91 -11.11 56.04 -19.19
C GLN A 91 -10.80 55.71 -17.73
N ARG A 92 -10.42 54.47 -17.48
CA ARG A 92 -9.96 54.01 -16.17
C ARG A 92 -8.52 54.44 -15.98
N ILE A 93 -8.27 55.34 -15.03
CA ILE A 93 -6.93 55.72 -14.61
C ILE A 93 -6.57 54.88 -13.39
N VAL A 94 -5.42 54.21 -13.46
CA VAL A 94 -4.84 53.48 -12.34
C VAL A 94 -3.59 54.23 -11.93
N SER A 95 -3.52 54.63 -10.67
CA SER A 95 -2.33 55.22 -10.06
C SER A 95 -1.96 54.46 -8.79
N PHE A 96 -0.71 54.63 -8.38
CA PHE A 96 -0.18 54.02 -7.17
C PHE A 96 0.34 55.09 -6.22
N ASP A 97 0.27 54.81 -4.92
CA ASP A 97 1.07 55.55 -3.95
C ASP A 97 2.55 55.40 -4.30
N LYS A 98 3.26 56.52 -4.45
CA LYS A 98 4.66 56.58 -4.84
C LYS A 98 5.60 56.37 -3.64
N GLU A 99 5.10 56.50 -2.41
CA GLU A 99 5.92 56.37 -1.23
C GLU A 99 6.05 54.91 -0.76
N LEU A 100 7.27 54.52 -0.42
CA LEU A 100 7.53 53.23 0.20
C LEU A 100 7.07 53.26 1.66
N ASP A 101 6.03 52.50 2.00
CA ASP A 101 5.52 52.40 3.37
C ASP A 101 6.43 51.55 4.28
N ILE A 102 7.50 52.20 4.78
CA ILE A 102 8.49 51.61 5.69
C ILE A 102 7.84 51.09 6.97
N ASN A 103 6.79 51.76 7.46
CA ASN A 103 6.10 51.39 8.69
C ASN A 103 5.36 50.06 8.52
N ARG A 104 4.65 49.88 7.41
CA ARG A 104 3.97 48.62 7.08
C ARG A 104 4.95 47.49 6.82
N ILE A 105 6.06 47.74 6.13
CA ILE A 105 7.12 46.72 5.95
C ILE A 105 7.66 46.30 7.32
N SER A 106 7.97 47.27 8.19
CA SER A 106 8.47 47.02 9.54
C SER A 106 7.47 46.29 10.43
N ALA A 107 6.18 46.62 10.34
CA ALA A 107 5.11 45.92 11.04
C ALA A 107 4.97 44.48 10.55
N THR A 108 5.07 44.25 9.23
CA THR A 108 5.03 42.91 8.64
C THR A 108 6.20 42.05 9.11
N VAL A 109 7.42 42.61 9.11
CA VAL A 109 8.61 41.90 9.61
C VAL A 109 8.45 41.55 11.10
N ARG A 110 8.02 42.50 11.93
CA ARG A 110 7.75 42.25 13.37
C ARG A 110 6.68 41.19 13.58
N ASN A 111 5.60 41.24 12.80
CA ASN A 111 4.55 40.23 12.85
C ASN A 111 5.08 38.83 12.50
N ILE A 112 5.90 38.69 11.44
CA ILE A 112 6.51 37.41 11.09
C ILE A 112 7.47 36.95 12.19
N GLN A 113 8.28 37.84 12.79
CA GLN A 113 9.19 37.48 13.88
C GLN A 113 8.43 36.95 15.12
N ASN A 114 7.30 37.57 15.45
CA ASN A 114 6.49 37.23 16.61
C ASN A 114 5.57 36.02 16.36
N ASN A 115 4.96 35.95 15.17
CA ASN A 115 3.89 35.01 14.81
C ASN A 115 4.28 34.12 13.62
N ASN A 116 5.56 33.72 13.50
CA ASN A 116 6.00 32.85 12.41
C ASN A 116 5.22 31.52 12.44
N PRO A 117 4.34 31.22 11.46
CA PRO A 117 3.54 29.99 11.45
C PRO A 117 4.42 28.74 11.26
N TYR A 118 5.69 28.92 10.89
CA TYR A 118 6.68 27.87 10.73
C TYR A 118 7.63 27.74 11.91
N ARG A 119 7.39 28.43 13.04
CA ARG A 119 8.28 28.36 14.22
C ARG A 119 8.42 26.92 14.74
N GLY A 120 7.38 26.09 14.66
CA GLY A 120 7.41 24.66 15.03
C GLY A 120 7.82 23.70 13.90
N TRP A 121 8.08 24.20 12.69
CA TRP A 121 8.50 23.34 11.57
C TRP A 121 9.94 22.80 11.70
N SER A 122 10.72 23.32 12.64
CA SER A 122 12.09 22.87 12.91
C SER A 122 12.18 21.38 13.28
N GLU A 123 11.11 20.79 13.82
CA GLU A 123 11.09 19.36 14.16
C GLU A 123 11.06 18.46 12.90
N GLY A 124 10.43 18.92 11.82
CA GLY A 124 10.29 18.16 10.57
C GLY A 124 11.25 18.59 9.45
N ILE A 125 11.72 19.85 9.48
CA ILE A 125 12.54 20.44 8.42
C ILE A 125 13.92 20.80 8.96
N SER A 126 14.95 20.39 8.23
CA SER A 126 16.35 20.69 8.55
C SER A 126 16.99 21.53 7.45
N VAL A 127 17.87 22.46 7.85
CA VAL A 127 18.76 23.15 6.92
C VAL A 127 19.97 22.24 6.67
N VAL A 128 20.23 21.91 5.42
CA VAL A 128 21.36 21.05 5.02
C VAL A 128 22.08 21.64 3.81
N PRO A 129 23.38 21.32 3.62
CA PRO A 129 24.07 21.68 2.39
C PRO A 129 23.31 21.15 1.16
N ALA A 130 23.10 22.00 0.16
CA ALA A 130 22.39 21.60 -1.05
C ALA A 130 23.11 20.46 -1.80
N THR A 131 24.42 20.32 -1.60
CA THR A 131 25.25 19.27 -2.21
C THR A 131 24.93 17.86 -1.70
N ILE A 132 24.35 17.71 -0.51
CA ILE A 132 24.10 16.39 0.10
C ILE A 132 22.65 15.95 0.03
N ILE A 133 21.72 16.82 -0.38
CA ILE A 133 20.28 16.53 -0.30
C ILE A 133 19.88 15.33 -1.17
N SER A 134 20.41 15.25 -2.39
CA SER A 134 20.16 14.12 -3.28
C SER A 134 20.67 12.80 -2.69
N LYS A 135 21.83 12.84 -2.02
CA LYS A 135 22.41 11.65 -1.37
C LYS A 135 21.53 11.17 -0.22
N ILE A 136 21.09 12.08 0.66
CA ILE A 136 20.17 11.76 1.76
C ILE A 136 18.90 11.09 1.21
N ILE A 137 18.32 11.69 0.16
CA ILE A 137 17.08 11.18 -0.43
C ILE A 137 17.25 9.78 -1.01
N GLN A 138 18.34 9.55 -1.74
CA GLN A 138 18.63 8.25 -2.36
C GLN A 138 18.90 7.17 -1.32
N GLU A 139 19.63 7.47 -0.25
CA GLU A 139 19.89 6.50 0.81
C GLU A 139 18.61 6.03 1.51
N ASP A 140 17.67 6.95 1.79
CA ASP A 140 16.37 6.60 2.36
C ASP A 140 15.52 5.73 1.40
N ILE A 141 15.58 6.00 0.10
CA ILE A 141 14.89 5.18 -0.91
C ILE A 141 15.47 3.76 -0.95
N ILE A 142 16.79 3.63 -0.97
CA ILE A 142 17.48 2.32 -0.98
C ILE A 142 17.12 1.52 0.26
N ARG A 143 17.19 2.12 1.46
CA ARG A 143 16.80 1.47 2.72
C ARG A 143 15.36 0.96 2.69
N ALA A 144 14.43 1.76 2.19
CA ALA A 144 13.02 1.36 2.09
C ALA A 144 12.81 0.19 1.11
N GLN A 145 13.54 0.17 -0.01
CA GLN A 145 13.49 -0.91 -0.98
C GLN A 145 14.07 -2.22 -0.41
N GLU A 146 15.19 -2.14 0.30
CA GLU A 146 15.80 -3.30 0.96
C GLU A 146 14.88 -3.93 2.00
N GLU A 147 14.23 -3.09 2.83
CA GLU A 147 13.28 -3.57 3.85
C GLU A 147 12.04 -4.21 3.21
N GLN A 148 11.48 -3.59 2.16
CA GLN A 148 10.39 -4.19 1.41
C GLN A 148 10.79 -5.55 0.79
N GLY A 149 12.00 -5.64 0.25
CA GLY A 149 12.55 -6.88 -0.27
C GLY A 149 12.77 -7.95 0.80
N ARG A 150 13.08 -7.57 2.04
CA ARG A 150 13.17 -8.48 3.18
C ARG A 150 11.79 -9.03 3.58
N LEU A 151 10.79 -8.15 3.70
CA LEU A 151 9.41 -8.54 4.03
C LEU A 151 8.82 -9.49 2.99
N ASN A 152 9.03 -9.23 1.70
CA ASN A 152 8.56 -10.10 0.63
C ASN A 152 9.14 -11.51 0.72
N ARG A 153 10.44 -11.64 1.04
CA ARG A 153 11.11 -12.94 1.22
C ARG A 153 10.54 -13.73 2.40
N ILE A 154 10.25 -13.05 3.52
CA ILE A 154 9.63 -13.68 4.69
C ILE A 154 8.23 -14.18 4.34
N GLU A 155 7.44 -13.39 3.61
CA GLU A 155 6.09 -13.78 3.21
C GLU A 155 6.09 -14.98 2.25
N GLU A 156 7.04 -15.05 1.31
CA GLU A 156 7.21 -16.21 0.43
C GLU A 156 7.59 -17.48 1.20
N GLN A 157 8.47 -17.36 2.20
CA GLN A 157 8.83 -18.49 3.07
C GLN A 157 7.61 -19.00 3.83
N ARG A 158 6.84 -18.10 4.47
CA ARG A 158 5.61 -18.46 5.20
C ARG A 158 4.60 -19.17 4.29
N LYS A 159 4.41 -18.68 3.06
CA LYS A 159 3.52 -19.34 2.08
C LYS A 159 3.98 -20.75 1.73
N LYS A 160 5.28 -20.96 1.53
CA LYS A 160 5.85 -22.29 1.26
C LYS A 160 5.68 -23.22 2.46
N GLU A 161 5.98 -22.76 3.65
CA GLU A 161 5.79 -23.52 4.90
C GLU A 161 4.32 -23.91 5.11
N GLU A 162 3.39 -22.98 4.88
CA GLU A 162 1.96 -23.22 4.97
C GLU A 162 1.48 -24.27 3.95
N GLN A 163 1.99 -24.20 2.70
CA GLN A 163 1.68 -25.20 1.68
C GLN A 163 2.22 -26.58 2.06
N ILE A 164 3.45 -26.65 2.56
CA ILE A 164 4.04 -27.91 3.04
C ILE A 164 3.24 -28.46 4.22
N ARG A 165 2.83 -27.62 5.16
CA ARG A 165 2.00 -28.04 6.31
C ARG A 165 0.66 -28.60 5.84
N LYS A 166 -0.07 -27.88 4.99
CA LYS A 166 -1.34 -28.35 4.41
C LYS A 166 -1.19 -29.65 3.61
N ALA A 167 -0.10 -29.79 2.85
CA ALA A 167 0.18 -31.02 2.11
C ALA A 167 0.43 -32.21 3.06
N LYS A 168 1.21 -32.02 4.13
CA LYS A 168 1.44 -33.04 5.17
C LYS A 168 0.15 -33.43 5.89
N GLU A 169 -0.64 -32.45 6.33
CA GLU A 169 -1.94 -32.69 6.97
C GLU A 169 -2.87 -33.49 6.05
N ARG A 170 -2.92 -33.14 4.77
CA ARG A 170 -3.72 -33.86 3.77
C ARG A 170 -3.21 -35.28 3.54
N GLU A 171 -1.90 -35.46 3.45
CA GLU A 171 -1.29 -36.79 3.26
C GLU A 171 -1.57 -37.69 4.46
N GLU A 172 -1.36 -37.19 5.69
CA GLU A 172 -1.68 -37.91 6.93
C GLU A 172 -3.16 -38.27 7.02
N TYR A 173 -4.04 -37.37 6.58
CA TYR A 173 -5.48 -37.62 6.50
C TYR A 173 -5.83 -38.73 5.50
N GLU A 174 -5.21 -38.75 4.31
CA GLU A 174 -5.50 -39.72 3.24
C GLU A 174 -4.80 -41.08 3.42
N ARG A 175 -3.70 -41.13 4.19
CA ARG A 175 -2.83 -42.32 4.32
C ARG A 175 -3.57 -43.60 4.73
N PRO A 176 -4.45 -43.61 5.74
CA PRO A 176 -5.15 -44.85 6.15
C PRO A 176 -6.09 -45.39 5.08
N LEU A 177 -6.86 -44.53 4.42
CA LEU A 177 -7.74 -44.94 3.31
C LEU A 177 -6.94 -45.52 2.13
N LYS A 178 -5.81 -44.90 1.77
CA LYS A 178 -4.93 -45.43 0.71
C LYS A 178 -4.40 -46.81 1.09
N ALA A 179 -3.91 -46.98 2.32
CA ALA A 179 -3.42 -48.26 2.84
C ALA A 179 -4.51 -49.34 2.82
N PHE A 180 -5.73 -48.99 3.25
CA PHE A 180 -6.89 -49.89 3.23
C PHE A 180 -7.23 -50.35 1.80
N ILE A 181 -7.33 -49.42 0.84
CA ILE A 181 -7.62 -49.74 -0.57
C ILE A 181 -6.53 -50.66 -1.14
N SER A 182 -5.26 -50.35 -0.88
CA SER A 182 -4.13 -51.20 -1.29
C SER A 182 -4.21 -52.60 -0.70
N SER A 183 -4.59 -52.76 0.57
CA SER A 183 -4.81 -54.08 1.18
C SER A 183 -5.90 -54.85 0.46
N LYS A 184 -7.05 -54.22 0.19
CA LYS A 184 -8.17 -54.87 -0.52
C LYS A 184 -7.84 -55.30 -1.94
N ILE A 185 -7.07 -54.49 -2.68
CA ILE A 185 -6.58 -54.86 -4.02
C ILE A 185 -5.67 -56.10 -3.94
N LYS A 186 -4.77 -56.13 -2.95
CA LYS A 186 -3.85 -57.25 -2.73
C LYS A 186 -4.60 -58.52 -2.33
N GLU A 187 -5.56 -58.42 -1.40
CA GLU A 187 -6.44 -59.52 -0.98
C GLU A 187 -7.23 -60.12 -2.16
N SER A 188 -7.67 -59.29 -3.11
CA SER A 188 -8.41 -59.79 -4.27
C SER A 188 -7.56 -60.47 -5.33
N GLY A 189 -6.23 -60.31 -5.31
CA GLY A 189 -5.33 -60.83 -6.35
C GLY A 189 -5.51 -60.19 -7.73
N LEU A 190 -6.16 -59.03 -7.81
CA LEU A 190 -6.47 -58.32 -9.06
C LEU A 190 -5.53 -57.14 -9.27
N SER A 191 -5.39 -56.69 -10.52
CA SER A 191 -4.82 -55.38 -10.80
C SER A 191 -5.70 -54.28 -10.21
N GLU A 192 -5.14 -53.11 -9.87
CA GLU A 192 -5.94 -51.98 -9.37
C GLU A 192 -7.08 -51.59 -10.34
N LYS A 193 -6.80 -51.67 -11.65
CA LYS A 193 -7.78 -51.38 -12.70
C LYS A 193 -8.93 -52.38 -12.67
N ASP A 194 -8.63 -53.67 -12.56
CA ASP A 194 -9.65 -54.72 -12.53
C ASP A 194 -10.41 -54.73 -11.21
N PHE A 195 -9.74 -54.47 -10.09
CA PHE A 195 -10.39 -54.29 -8.79
C PHE A 195 -11.42 -53.17 -8.82
N LYS A 196 -11.08 -51.99 -9.36
CA LYS A 196 -12.04 -50.88 -9.53
C LYS A 196 -13.15 -51.21 -10.53
N LYS A 197 -12.86 -52.00 -11.56
CA LYS A 197 -13.86 -52.38 -12.55
C LYS A 197 -14.86 -53.39 -11.98
N GLN A 198 -14.38 -54.43 -11.32
CA GLN A 198 -15.14 -55.64 -10.98
C GLN A 198 -15.60 -55.68 -9.52
N VAL A 199 -14.84 -55.12 -8.58
CA VAL A 199 -15.09 -55.28 -7.13
C VAL A 199 -15.50 -53.96 -6.49
N CYS A 200 -14.66 -52.94 -6.54
CA CYS A 200 -14.91 -51.69 -5.85
C CYS A 200 -15.85 -50.80 -6.66
N SER A 201 -16.99 -50.44 -6.08
CA SER A 201 -17.83 -49.35 -6.58
C SER A 201 -17.35 -48.00 -6.06
N SER A 202 -17.12 -47.90 -4.76
CA SER A 202 -16.54 -46.71 -4.14
C SER A 202 -15.93 -47.06 -2.79
N CYS A 203 -14.87 -46.34 -2.41
CA CYS A 203 -14.22 -46.46 -1.12
C CYS A 203 -13.88 -45.06 -0.62
N ASP A 204 -14.48 -44.62 0.48
CA ASP A 204 -14.27 -43.28 1.04
C ASP A 204 -14.63 -43.23 2.53
N TYR A 205 -14.28 -42.14 3.20
CA TYR A 205 -14.59 -41.93 4.61
C TYR A 205 -16.06 -41.56 4.85
N LEU A 206 -16.63 -42.10 5.92
CA LEU A 206 -17.86 -41.61 6.54
C LEU A 206 -17.50 -40.61 7.64
N LYS A 207 -17.65 -39.33 7.33
CA LYS A 207 -17.15 -38.24 8.19
C LYS A 207 -18.21 -37.69 9.13
N ASP A 208 -19.41 -37.44 8.62
CA ASP A 208 -20.46 -36.74 9.35
C ASP A 208 -21.54 -37.67 9.91
N ARG A 209 -22.20 -37.21 10.98
CA ARG A 209 -23.28 -37.93 11.68
C ARG A 209 -24.42 -38.33 10.74
N ALA A 210 -24.83 -37.41 9.88
CA ALA A 210 -26.00 -37.61 9.02
C ALA A 210 -25.74 -38.70 7.97
N THR A 211 -24.51 -38.80 7.49
CA THR A 211 -24.11 -39.88 6.58
C THR A 211 -24.00 -41.20 7.35
N LYS A 212 -23.38 -41.23 8.53
CA LYS A 212 -23.26 -42.46 9.35
C LYS A 212 -24.62 -43.04 9.78
N SER A 213 -25.59 -42.20 10.14
CA SER A 213 -26.92 -42.65 10.60
C SER A 213 -27.71 -43.40 9.52
N ARG A 214 -27.45 -43.12 8.23
CA ARG A 214 -28.04 -43.84 7.09
C ARG A 214 -27.53 -45.27 6.97
N TYR A 215 -26.31 -45.53 7.45
CA TYR A 215 -25.73 -46.87 7.42
C TYR A 215 -26.04 -47.67 8.68
N PHE A 216 -26.14 -46.99 9.83
CA PHE A 216 -26.41 -47.61 11.14
C PHE A 216 -27.87 -47.51 11.61
N THR A 217 -28.83 -47.41 10.68
CA THR A 217 -30.27 -47.26 11.03
C THR A 217 -30.78 -48.37 11.95
N GLU A 218 -30.30 -49.60 11.76
CA GLU A 218 -30.69 -50.78 12.55
C GLU A 218 -29.70 -51.07 13.70
N ARG A 219 -28.65 -50.25 13.86
CA ARG A 219 -27.56 -50.42 14.83
C ARG A 219 -27.21 -49.11 15.54
N PRO A 220 -28.13 -48.53 16.34
CA PRO A 220 -27.90 -47.28 17.04
C PRO A 220 -26.71 -47.35 18.00
N ASP A 221 -26.42 -48.53 18.55
CA ASP A 221 -25.25 -48.83 19.38
C ASP A 221 -23.92 -48.50 18.66
N LEU A 222 -23.81 -48.85 17.38
CA LEU A 222 -22.62 -48.58 16.57
C LEU A 222 -22.51 -47.09 16.21
N LEU A 223 -23.65 -46.42 15.99
CA LEU A 223 -23.68 -44.99 15.68
C LEU A 223 -23.18 -44.15 16.86
N GLU A 224 -23.57 -44.50 18.09
CA GLU A 224 -23.09 -43.83 19.31
C GLU A 224 -21.60 -44.10 19.54
N LYS A 225 -21.17 -45.37 19.44
CA LYS A 225 -19.78 -45.76 19.68
C LYS A 225 -18.80 -45.08 18.72
N TYR A 226 -19.12 -45.06 17.42
CA TYR A 226 -18.23 -44.54 16.38
C TYR A 226 -18.61 -43.13 15.92
N TYR A 227 -19.32 -42.38 16.76
CA TYR A 227 -19.84 -41.06 16.43
C TYR A 227 -18.74 -40.08 15.99
N ASN A 228 -17.70 -39.95 16.79
CA ASN A 228 -16.56 -39.05 16.55
C ASN A 228 -15.41 -39.71 15.78
N GLU A 229 -15.51 -41.00 15.49
CA GLU A 229 -14.44 -41.74 14.81
C GLU A 229 -14.54 -41.65 13.30
N ARG A 230 -13.40 -41.66 12.62
CA ARG A 230 -13.38 -41.69 11.15
C ARG A 230 -13.51 -43.15 10.69
N LEU A 231 -14.55 -43.44 9.92
CA LEU A 231 -14.80 -44.79 9.39
C LEU A 231 -14.58 -44.84 7.88
N ILE A 232 -14.15 -45.99 7.37
CA ILE A 232 -14.00 -46.25 5.94
C ILE A 232 -15.23 -47.03 5.47
N ARG A 233 -15.92 -46.51 4.44
CA ARG A 233 -17.01 -47.22 3.75
C ARG A 233 -16.50 -47.79 2.45
N PHE A 234 -16.56 -49.11 2.35
CA PHE A 234 -16.23 -49.87 1.17
C PHE A 234 -17.51 -50.43 0.52
N SER A 235 -17.81 -49.97 -0.69
CA SER A 235 -18.98 -50.42 -1.46
C SER A 235 -18.53 -51.40 -2.54
N ILE A 236 -19.09 -52.60 -2.51
CA ILE A 236 -18.70 -53.74 -3.35
C ILE A 236 -19.78 -54.00 -4.40
N LYS A 237 -19.33 -54.23 -5.64
CA LYS A 237 -20.18 -54.54 -6.79
C LYS A 237 -20.64 -56.00 -6.78
N GLY A 238 -21.86 -56.22 -7.25
CA GLY A 238 -22.36 -57.53 -7.67
C GLY A 238 -21.98 -57.85 -9.12
N THR A 239 -22.41 -59.00 -9.60
CA THR A 239 -22.19 -59.47 -10.98
C THR A 239 -22.84 -58.58 -12.03
N ASP A 240 -23.87 -57.81 -11.66
CA ASP A 240 -24.57 -56.82 -12.48
C ASP A 240 -23.88 -55.45 -12.51
N GLY A 241 -22.74 -55.29 -11.81
CA GLY A 241 -21.99 -54.05 -11.69
C GLY A 241 -22.59 -53.03 -10.73
N LYS A 242 -23.74 -53.30 -10.11
CA LYS A 242 -24.36 -52.43 -9.09
C LYS A 242 -23.82 -52.75 -7.70
N VAL A 243 -23.97 -51.81 -6.76
CA VAL A 243 -23.57 -52.04 -5.36
C VAL A 243 -24.44 -53.13 -4.75
N PHE A 244 -23.81 -54.25 -4.41
CA PHE A 244 -24.44 -55.43 -3.80
C PHE A 244 -24.19 -55.51 -2.30
N LYS A 245 -22.99 -55.11 -1.84
CA LYS A 245 -22.59 -55.15 -0.43
C LYS A 245 -21.92 -53.85 -0.03
N ILE A 246 -22.18 -53.39 1.18
CA ILE A 246 -21.46 -52.28 1.81
C ILE A 246 -20.84 -52.80 3.10
N GLU A 247 -19.57 -52.51 3.27
CA GLU A 247 -18.80 -52.81 4.47
C GLU A 247 -18.28 -51.51 5.08
N ILE A 248 -18.27 -51.45 6.41
CA ILE A 248 -17.78 -50.31 7.18
C ILE A 248 -16.68 -50.78 8.10
N TYR A 249 -15.55 -50.08 8.02
CA TYR A 249 -14.33 -50.38 8.74
C TYR A 249 -13.87 -49.21 9.60
N THR A 250 -13.09 -49.49 10.64
CA THR A 250 -12.24 -48.49 11.30
C THR A 250 -11.16 -48.00 10.34
N ASP A 251 -10.44 -46.93 10.69
CA ASP A 251 -9.28 -46.49 9.91
C ASP A 251 -8.05 -47.39 10.06
N THR A 252 -8.04 -48.29 11.04
CA THR A 252 -7.07 -49.40 11.17
C THR A 252 -7.42 -50.61 10.31
N GLY A 253 -8.60 -50.64 9.68
CA GLY A 253 -9.04 -51.71 8.77
C GLY A 253 -9.82 -52.84 9.45
N GLU A 254 -10.32 -52.64 10.67
CA GLU A 254 -11.17 -53.61 11.37
C GLU A 254 -12.62 -53.50 10.89
N LEU A 255 -13.26 -54.62 10.55
CA LEU A 255 -14.64 -54.64 10.09
C LEU A 255 -15.59 -54.39 11.27
N ILE A 256 -16.44 -53.36 11.13
CA ILE A 256 -17.43 -52.97 12.15
C ILE A 256 -18.82 -53.50 11.77
N PHE A 257 -19.18 -53.36 10.50
CA PHE A 257 -20.54 -53.59 10.04
C PHE A 257 -20.55 -53.93 8.55
N GLU A 258 -21.44 -54.82 8.15
CA GLU A 258 -21.71 -55.12 6.76
C GLU A 258 -23.21 -55.16 6.49
N ARG A 259 -23.61 -54.75 5.28
CA ARG A 259 -24.99 -54.78 4.83
C ARG A 259 -25.06 -55.21 3.37
N TYR A 260 -25.91 -56.18 3.11
CA TYR A 260 -26.29 -56.57 1.75
C TYR A 260 -27.42 -55.68 1.26
N LYS A 261 -27.30 -55.21 0.02
CA LYS A 261 -28.38 -54.47 -0.64
C LYS A 261 -29.36 -55.51 -1.17
N ILE A 262 -30.55 -55.57 -0.56
CA ILE A 262 -31.60 -56.51 -0.97
C ILE A 262 -31.97 -56.18 -2.43
N LEU A 263 -31.63 -57.08 -3.35
CA LEU A 263 -32.17 -57.08 -4.70
C LEU A 263 -33.67 -57.40 -4.55
N HIS A 264 -34.53 -56.41 -4.80
CA HIS A 264 -35.93 -56.69 -5.07
C HIS A 264 -35.97 -57.52 -6.36
N ILE A 265 -36.13 -58.83 -6.21
CA ILE A 265 -36.55 -59.70 -7.30
C ILE A 265 -38.03 -59.35 -7.51
N ILE A 266 -38.32 -58.64 -8.61
CA ILE A 266 -39.69 -58.44 -9.11
C ILE A 266 -40.10 -59.72 -9.83
#